data_AF-A0A1W6A2R1-F1
#
_entry.id   AF-A0A1W6A2R1-F1
#
_cell.length_a   1.000
_cell.length_b   1.000
_cell.length_c   1.000
_cell.angle_alpha   90.00
_cell.angle_beta   90.00
_cell.angle_gamma   90.00
#
_symmetry.space_group_name_H-M   'P 1'
#
loop_
_entity.id
_entity.type
_entity.pdbx_description
1 polymer ?
#
loop_
_entity_poly.entity_id
_entity_poly.type
_entity_poly.pdbx_seq_one_letter_code
_entity_poly.pdbx_strand_id
1 'polypeptide(L)' 'MKLTKQEQAVVIATFFSMLGTEVVNERIDKKKLESVLPIFNEMEDNTTPKQRREAMVSLTDKTMDEFLKE' A
#
# COMPACT_ATOMS: atom_id res chain seq x y z
N MET A 1 1.61 -5.46 13.68
CA MET A 1 1.37 -3.99 13.78
C MET A 1 0.06 -3.57 13.10
N LYS A 2 -0.56 -2.43 13.50
CA LYS A 2 -1.73 -1.85 12.79
C LYS A 2 -1.29 -0.74 11.83
N LEU A 3 -1.62 -0.88 10.55
CA LEU A 3 -1.31 0.12 9.51
C LEU A 3 -2.41 1.16 9.36
N THR A 4 -2.03 2.38 9.02
CA THR A 4 -2.97 3.39 8.52
C THR A 4 -3.38 3.10 7.07
N LYS A 5 -4.45 3.75 6.59
CA LYS A 5 -4.88 3.61 5.19
C LYS A 5 -3.83 4.09 4.19
N GLN A 6 -3.10 5.17 4.52
CA GLN A 6 -2.01 5.67 3.68
C GLN A 6 -0.82 4.69 3.64
N GLU A 7 -0.48 4.08 4.77
CA GLU A 7 0.56 3.04 4.82
C GLU A 7 0.16 1.81 4.01
N GLN A 8 -1.10 1.38 4.11
CA GLN A 8 -1.65 0.31 3.28
C GLN A 8 -1.61 0.65 1.79
N ALA A 9 -1.94 1.89 1.43
CA ALA A 9 -1.87 2.37 0.04
C ALA A 9 -0.44 2.29 -0.50
N VAL A 10 0.54 2.72 0.28
CA VAL A 10 1.96 2.62 -0.08
C VAL A 10 2.33 1.16 -0.37
N VAL A 11 1.97 0.22 0.51
CA VAL A 11 2.23 -1.22 0.32
C VAL A 11 1.62 -1.73 -0.99
N ILE A 12 0.35 -1.42 -1.23
CA ILE A 12 -0.39 -1.87 -2.42
C ILE A 12 0.28 -1.31 -3.69
N ALA A 13 0.55 -0.01 -3.74
CA ALA A 13 1.16 0.65 -4.88
C ALA A 13 2.54 0.06 -5.22
N THR A 14 3.36 -0.12 -4.19
CA THR A 14 4.72 -0.67 -4.32
C THR A 14 4.69 -2.11 -4.83
N PHE A 15 3.86 -2.99 -4.24
CA PHE A 15 3.79 -4.38 -4.71
C PHE A 15 3.14 -4.53 -6.08
N PHE A 16 2.14 -3.71 -6.42
CA PHE A 16 1.57 -3.74 -7.77
C PHE A 16 2.61 -3.34 -8.83
N SER A 17 3.43 -2.33 -8.52
CA SER A 17 4.52 -1.92 -9.41
C SER A 17 5.61 -2.99 -9.54
N MET A 18 5.92 -3.74 -8.47
CA MET A 18 6.98 -4.75 -8.49
C MET A 18 6.53 -6.09 -9.09
N LEU A 19 5.30 -6.52 -8.81
CA LEU A 19 4.76 -7.80 -9.29
C LEU A 19 4.24 -7.70 -10.73
N GLY A 20 3.87 -6.51 -11.17
CA GLY A 20 3.27 -6.29 -12.48
C GLY A 20 1.79 -6.67 -12.53
N THR A 21 1.11 -6.16 -13.55
CA THR A 21 -0.36 -6.28 -13.70
C THR A 21 -0.82 -7.71 -13.98
N GLU A 22 -0.03 -8.50 -14.71
CA GLU A 22 -0.35 -9.91 -15.03
C GLU A 22 -0.44 -10.75 -13.74
N VAL A 23 0.63 -10.75 -12.94
CA VAL A 23 0.68 -11.50 -11.68
C VAL A 23 -0.41 -11.05 -10.70
N VAL A 24 -0.64 -9.74 -10.58
CA VAL A 24 -1.68 -9.19 -9.71
C VAL A 24 -3.08 -9.65 -10.15
N ASN A 25 -3.39 -9.59 -11.45
CA ASN A 25 -4.71 -9.97 -11.97
C ASN A 25 -4.99 -11.49 -11.89
N GLU A 26 -3.95 -12.32 -11.95
CA GLU A 26 -4.09 -13.78 -11.83
C GLU A 26 -4.21 -14.25 -10.37
N ARG A 27 -3.51 -13.59 -9.44
CA ARG A 27 -3.33 -14.08 -8.07
C ARG A 27 -4.20 -13.36 -7.03
N ILE A 28 -4.71 -12.17 -7.34
CA ILE A 28 -5.59 -11.40 -6.45
C ILE A 28 -7.04 -11.49 -6.95
N ASP A 29 -7.97 -11.63 -6.01
CA ASP A 29 -9.40 -11.65 -6.29
C ASP A 29 -9.84 -10.38 -7.07
N LYS A 30 -10.47 -10.58 -8.23
CA LYS A 30 -10.88 -9.49 -9.13
C LYS A 30 -11.85 -8.51 -8.47
N LYS A 31 -12.79 -8.99 -7.64
CA LYS A 31 -13.74 -8.10 -6.96
C LYS A 31 -13.02 -7.20 -5.94
N LYS A 32 -11.98 -7.70 -5.28
CA LYS A 32 -11.12 -6.89 -4.41
C LYS A 32 -10.36 -5.83 -5.20
N LEU A 33 -9.80 -6.18 -6.36
CA LEU A 33 -9.11 -5.23 -7.23
C LEU A 33 -10.05 -4.11 -7.69
N GLU A 34 -11.23 -4.46 -8.19
CA GLU A 34 -12.25 -3.50 -8.61
C GLU A 34 -12.70 -2.60 -7.45
N SER A 35 -12.84 -3.16 -6.25
CA SER A 35 -13.27 -2.41 -5.06
C SER A 35 -12.19 -1.47 -4.52
N VAL A 36 -10.90 -1.82 -4.68
CA VAL A 36 -9.80 -1.02 -4.12
C VAL A 36 -9.43 0.17 -5.00
N LEU A 37 -9.61 0.05 -6.33
CA LEU A 37 -9.27 1.09 -7.30
C LEU A 37 -9.86 2.48 -6.97
N PRO A 38 -11.18 2.65 -6.73
CA PRO A 38 -11.73 3.98 -6.45
C PRO A 38 -11.18 4.57 -5.16
N ILE A 39 -11.03 3.75 -4.11
CA ILE A 39 -10.50 4.17 -2.81
C ILE A 39 -9.04 4.60 -2.96
N PHE A 40 -8.26 3.84 -3.72
CA PHE A 40 -6.85 4.11 -3.97
C PHE A 40 -6.66 5.41 -4.74
N ASN A 41 -7.43 5.63 -5.80
CA ASN A 41 -7.36 6.86 -6.60
C ASN A 41 -7.73 8.10 -5.77
N GLU A 42 -8.82 8.03 -5.01
CA GLU A 42 -9.22 9.14 -4.13
C GLU A 42 -8.14 9.47 -3.08
N MET A 43 -7.47 8.46 -2.52
CA MET A 43 -6.37 8.69 -1.59
C MET A 43 -5.16 9.31 -2.26
N GLU A 44 -4.78 8.87 -3.46
CA GLU A 44 -3.66 9.43 -4.22
C GLU A 44 -3.92 10.89 -4.59
N ASP A 45 -5.14 11.23 -5.03
CA ASP A 45 -5.53 12.60 -5.38
C ASP A 45 -5.48 13.55 -4.18
N ASN A 46 -5.77 13.05 -2.98
CA ASN A 46 -5.82 13.84 -1.74
C ASN A 46 -4.51 13.82 -0.93
N THR A 47 -3.49 13.04 -1.32
CA THR A 47 -2.26 12.88 -0.54
C THR A 47 -1.12 13.68 -1.16
N THR A 48 -0.55 14.60 -0.38
CA THR A 48 0.62 15.36 -0.84
C THR A 48 1.88 14.48 -0.91
N PRO A 49 2.87 14.83 -1.76
CA PRO A 49 4.14 14.11 -1.81
C PRO A 49 4.87 14.00 -0.46
N LYS A 50 4.75 15.02 0.39
CA LYS A 50 5.33 15.02 1.74
C LYS A 50 4.66 14.00 2.65
N GLN A 51 3.31 13.99 2.70
CA GLN A 51 2.56 13.02 3.50
C GLN A 51 2.83 11.58 3.06
N ARG A 52 2.92 11.35 1.74
CA ARG A 52 3.29 10.02 1.20
C ARG A 52 4.66 9.57 1.70
N ARG A 53 5.65 10.47 1.68
CA ARG A 53 7.00 10.16 2.17
C ARG A 53 7.01 9.84 3.66
N GLU A 54 6.28 10.61 4.47
CA GLU A 54 6.15 10.36 5.90
C GLU A 54 5.47 9.01 6.18
N ALA A 55 4.43 8.66 5.41
CA ALA A 55 3.79 7.35 5.48
C ALA A 55 4.76 6.20 5.09
N MET A 56 5.60 6.39 4.09
CA MET A 56 6.64 5.40 3.71
C MET A 56 7.66 5.20 4.84
N VAL A 57 8.13 6.28 5.46
CA VAL A 57 9.08 6.21 6.58
C VAL A 57 8.44 5.51 7.78
N SER A 58 7.22 5.90 8.17
CA SER A 58 6.53 5.28 9.31
C SER A 58 6.19 3.81 9.07
N LEU A 59 5.76 3.46 7.85
CA LEU A 59 5.56 2.07 7.45
C LEU A 59 6.84 1.25 7.59
N THR A 60 7.97 1.78 7.14
CA THR A 60 9.27 1.09 7.20
C THR A 60 9.70 0.85 8.65
N ASP A 61 9.66 1.89 9.48
CA ASP A 61 10.02 1.84 10.90
C ASP A 61 9.20 0.80 11.67
N LYS A 62 7.86 0.89 11.59
CA LYS A 62 6.97 -0.08 12.23
C LYS A 62 7.15 -1.50 11.69
N THR A 63 7.50 -1.66 10.40
CA THR A 63 7.75 -2.98 9.82
C THR A 63 9.04 -3.57 10.38
N MET A 64 10.09 -2.75 10.55
CA MET A 64 11.32 -3.17 11.20
C MET A 64 11.09 -3.53 12.67
N ASP A 65 10.34 -2.72 13.41
CA ASP A 65 9.96 -3.02 14.79
C ASP A 65 9.24 -4.36 14.91
N GLU A 66 8.31 -4.66 14.00
CA GLU A 66 7.61 -5.93 14.01
C GLU A 66 8.49 -7.10 13.59
N PHE A 67 9.32 -6.91 12.55
CA PHE A 67 10.21 -7.94 12.02
C PHE A 67 11.28 -8.36 13.04
N LEU A 68 11.70 -7.44 13.91
CA LEU A 68 12.69 -7.70 14.96
C LEU A 68 12.10 -8.32 16.23
N LYS A 69 10.77 -8.47 16.33
CA LYS A 69 10.14 -9.23 17.41
C LYS A 69 10.22 -10.72 17.07
N GLU A 70 10.82 -11.49 17.97
CA GLU A 70 10.87 -12.96 17.90
C GLU A 70 9.47 -13.60 17.89
#